data_AF-A0A4V2AVA9-F1
#
_entry.id   AF-A0A4V2AVA9-F1
#
_cell.length_a   1.000
_cell.length_b   1.000
_cell.length_c   1.000
_cell.angle_alpha   90.00
_cell.angle_beta   90.00
_cell.angle_gamma   90.00
#
_symmetry.space_group_name_H-M   'P 1'
#
loop_
_entity.id
_entity.type
_entity.pdbx_description
1 polymer ?
#
loop_
_entity_poly.entity_id
_entity_poly.type
_entity_poly.pdbx_seq_one_letter_code
_entity_poly.pdbx_strand_id
1 'polypeptide(L)'
;NSFTLVKFVADSGEELGMFNWFAVHPDSIGPENKLITGDNKGWAAYLFEKDKGANYLKSKTFVAGFAQANEGDVTPNFAFGNAPNDLTLKGNKSLENAVLKQYGKAKELYDNATEELVGSIDYRHEWVDMRELYVESAGRKTCAAGMGASFSAGSPLDNPSPAPLFENGTTVDSLTWQENSGKNLLSKFLGGIFSVVWKETSSEEYADCQAEKPVLIPTGVAHLNFDGTTMTPQIMPVQLIKIGSLALVA
;
A
#
# COMPACT_ATOMS: atom_id res chain seq x y z
N ASN A 1 -3.24 9.96 -14.44
CA ASN A 1 -3.27 9.87 -12.95
C ASN A 1 -3.99 11.09 -12.40
N SER A 2 -4.97 10.90 -11.53
CA SER A 2 -5.80 11.98 -10.95
C SER A 2 -5.19 12.49 -9.64
N PHE A 3 -5.27 13.79 -9.40
CA PHE A 3 -5.03 14.43 -8.10
C PHE A 3 -6.36 14.98 -7.59
N THR A 4 -6.72 14.68 -6.34
CA THR A 4 -7.93 15.23 -5.71
C THR A 4 -7.53 15.96 -4.43
N LEU A 5 -8.00 17.19 -4.26
CA LEU A 5 -7.69 18.02 -3.10
C LEU A 5 -8.96 18.53 -2.44
N VAL A 6 -9.01 18.46 -1.12
CA VAL A 6 -10.03 19.09 -0.29
C VAL A 6 -9.35 20.18 0.54
N LYS A 7 -9.82 21.42 0.39
CA LYS A 7 -9.39 22.60 1.16
C LYS A 7 -10.37 22.86 2.30
N PHE A 8 -9.85 23.10 3.49
CA PHE A 8 -10.65 23.42 4.68
C PHE A 8 -10.48 24.90 5.02
N VAL A 9 -11.60 25.62 5.08
CA VAL A 9 -11.64 27.06 5.39
C VAL A 9 -12.70 27.27 6.47
N ALA A 10 -12.41 28.08 7.47
CA ALA A 10 -13.39 28.49 8.47
C ALA A 10 -14.34 29.56 7.92
N ASP A 11 -15.48 29.76 8.58
CA ASP A 11 -16.44 30.83 8.25
C ASP A 11 -15.82 32.23 8.28
N SER A 12 -14.73 32.41 9.04
CA SER A 12 -13.94 33.65 9.10
C SER A 12 -13.08 33.90 7.86
N GLY A 13 -12.98 32.92 6.95
CA GLY A 13 -12.03 32.90 5.84
C GLY A 13 -10.65 32.38 6.23
N GLU A 14 -10.42 31.99 7.50
CA GLU A 14 -9.16 31.39 7.94
C GLU A 14 -8.94 30.04 7.26
N GLU A 15 -7.79 29.88 6.62
CA GLU A 15 -7.38 28.63 6.00
C GLU A 15 -6.90 27.63 7.07
N LEU A 16 -7.62 26.51 7.20
CA LEU A 16 -7.40 25.54 8.28
C LEU A 16 -6.45 24.41 7.88
N GLY A 17 -6.53 23.98 6.62
CA GLY A 17 -5.77 22.83 6.17
C GLY A 17 -6.18 22.32 4.80
N MET A 18 -5.56 21.21 4.40
CA MET A 18 -5.92 20.49 3.18
C MET A 18 -5.62 19.00 3.31
N PHE A 19 -6.34 18.20 2.53
CA PHE A 19 -5.94 16.83 2.21
C PHE A 19 -5.85 16.68 0.70
N ASN A 20 -4.80 16.01 0.22
CA ASN A 20 -4.55 15.71 -1.19
C ASN A 20 -4.36 14.19 -1.38
N TRP A 21 -5.06 13.60 -2.34
CA TRP A 21 -4.94 12.20 -2.72
C TRP A 21 -4.25 12.06 -4.07
N PHE A 22 -3.20 11.23 -4.10
CA PHE A 22 -2.46 10.88 -5.32
C PHE A 22 -1.76 9.53 -5.17
N ALA A 23 -1.83 8.69 -6.20
CA ALA A 23 -1.22 7.36 -6.21
C ALA A 23 0.29 7.45 -6.52
N VAL A 24 1.12 7.21 -5.51
CA VAL A 24 2.57 6.95 -5.64
C VAL A 24 3.10 6.33 -4.35
N HIS A 25 3.95 5.30 -4.44
CA HIS A 25 4.57 4.74 -3.25
C HIS A 25 5.46 5.76 -2.51
N PRO A 26 5.50 5.73 -1.17
CA PRO A 26 6.42 6.52 -0.36
C PRO A 26 7.72 5.74 -0.11
N ASP A 27 8.40 5.37 -1.20
CA ASP A 27 9.61 4.54 -1.24
C ASP A 27 10.73 5.24 -2.04
N SER A 28 10.77 6.57 -2.01
CA SER A 28 11.89 7.32 -2.57
C SER A 28 13.17 7.18 -1.73
N ILE A 29 13.06 6.77 -0.46
CA ILE A 29 14.18 6.52 0.45
C ILE A 29 14.35 5.01 0.64
N GLY A 30 15.55 4.52 0.31
CA GLY A 30 15.84 3.08 0.25
C GLY A 30 16.00 2.38 1.61
N PRO A 31 16.07 1.03 1.59
CA PRO A 31 16.06 0.19 2.80
C PRO A 31 17.30 0.34 3.69
N GLU A 32 18.41 0.87 3.17
CA GLU A 32 19.63 1.13 3.94
C GLU A 32 19.50 2.34 4.89
N ASN A 33 18.40 3.09 4.80
CA ASN A 33 18.08 4.17 5.71
C ASN A 33 17.73 3.64 7.11
N LYS A 34 18.20 4.35 8.15
CA LYS A 34 17.97 4.01 9.57
C LYS A 34 17.23 5.12 10.33
N LEU A 35 16.80 6.17 9.63
CA LEU A 35 16.14 7.34 10.21
C LEU A 35 14.64 7.32 9.90
N ILE A 36 13.85 7.76 10.88
CA ILE A 36 12.41 7.95 10.70
C ILE A 36 12.19 9.08 9.69
N THR A 37 11.30 8.86 8.73
CA THR A 37 11.00 9.79 7.64
C THR A 37 9.56 9.61 7.17
N GLY A 38 8.95 10.69 6.69
CA GLY A 38 7.65 10.64 6.00
C GLY A 38 7.78 10.44 4.47
N ASP A 39 9.01 10.20 3.98
CA ASP A 39 9.33 10.02 2.56
C ASP A 39 8.78 11.17 1.69
N ASN A 40 8.43 10.90 0.43
CA ASN A 40 8.02 11.91 -0.53
C ASN A 40 6.70 12.61 -0.15
N LYS A 41 5.74 11.92 0.46
CA LYS A 41 4.46 12.51 0.90
C LYS A 41 4.63 13.39 2.13
N GLY A 42 5.41 12.94 3.12
CA GLY A 42 5.71 13.71 4.31
C GLY A 42 6.54 14.96 4.01
N TRP A 43 7.50 14.87 3.08
CA TRP A 43 8.22 16.05 2.59
C TRP A 43 7.29 17.04 1.88
N ALA A 44 6.37 16.57 1.03
CA ALA A 44 5.41 17.44 0.37
C ALA A 44 4.46 18.12 1.36
N ALA A 45 3.97 17.38 2.37
CA ALA A 45 3.19 17.92 3.48
C ALA A 45 3.96 19.01 4.23
N TYR A 46 5.20 18.73 4.63
CA TYR A 46 6.06 19.67 5.34
C TYR A 46 6.32 20.95 4.53
N LEU A 47 6.58 20.86 3.22
CA LEU A 47 6.76 22.04 2.37
C LEU A 47 5.49 22.88 2.30
N PHE A 48 4.32 22.23 2.20
CA PHE A 48 3.02 22.91 2.16
C PHE A 48 2.70 23.61 3.48
N GLU A 49 2.89 22.93 4.61
CA GLU A 49 2.70 23.51 5.93
C GLU A 49 3.64 24.68 6.18
N LYS A 50 4.89 24.57 5.75
CA LYS A 50 5.87 25.67 5.83
C LYS A 50 5.46 26.88 4.98
N ASP A 51 4.97 26.66 3.76
CA ASP A 51 4.45 27.73 2.88
C ASP A 51 3.24 28.45 3.52
N LYS A 52 2.41 27.72 4.27
CA LYS A 52 1.28 28.25 5.04
C LYS A 52 1.65 28.84 6.40
N GLY A 53 2.93 28.86 6.77
CA GLY A 53 3.39 29.40 8.05
C GLY A 53 2.96 28.58 9.26
N ALA A 54 2.82 27.26 9.09
CA ALA A 54 2.47 26.36 10.18
C ALA A 54 3.45 26.47 11.35
N ASN A 55 2.91 26.41 12.57
CA ASN A 55 3.68 26.43 13.80
C ASN A 55 3.21 25.32 14.73
N TYR A 56 3.97 24.24 14.78
CA TYR A 56 3.67 23.02 15.54
C TYR A 56 3.71 23.20 17.07
N LEU A 57 4.15 24.36 17.58
CA LEU A 57 4.11 24.69 19.01
C LEU A 57 2.82 25.41 19.41
N LYS A 58 2.00 25.86 18.46
CA LYS A 58 0.71 26.49 18.74
C LYS A 58 -0.39 25.44 18.90
N SER A 59 -1.42 25.79 19.67
CA SER A 59 -2.63 24.96 19.83
C SER A 59 -3.45 24.83 18.55
N LYS A 60 -3.26 25.74 17.59
CA LYS A 60 -3.85 25.71 16.25
C LYS A 60 -2.78 26.08 15.23
N THR A 61 -2.74 25.33 14.15
CA THR A 61 -1.85 25.54 13.01
C THR A 61 -2.50 24.96 11.76
N PHE A 62 -2.08 25.44 10.58
CA PHE A 62 -2.40 24.80 9.31
C PHE A 62 -1.89 23.36 9.29
N VAL A 63 -2.66 22.44 8.73
CA VAL A 63 -2.30 21.02 8.54
C VAL A 63 -2.44 20.62 7.08
N ALA A 64 -1.42 19.95 6.52
CA ALA A 64 -1.46 19.42 5.16
C ALA A 64 -1.34 17.89 5.17
N GLY A 65 -2.37 17.19 4.68
CA GLY A 65 -2.35 15.74 4.50
C GLY A 65 -2.08 15.34 3.05
N PHE A 66 -1.07 14.51 2.81
CA PHE A 66 -0.83 13.89 1.49
C PHE A 66 -1.17 12.41 1.57
N ALA A 67 -2.43 12.08 1.27
CA ALA A 67 -2.99 10.75 1.34
C ALA A 67 -2.64 9.89 0.12
N GLN A 68 -2.82 8.59 0.30
CA GLN A 68 -2.69 7.58 -0.74
C GLN A 68 -3.98 7.38 -1.52
N ALA A 69 -3.84 6.94 -2.77
CA ALA A 69 -4.97 6.54 -3.60
C ALA A 69 -4.81 5.05 -3.94
N ASN A 70 -4.65 4.70 -5.20
CA ASN A 70 -4.43 3.33 -5.66
C ASN A 70 -2.99 3.16 -6.18
N GLU A 71 -2.00 3.13 -5.27
CA GLU A 71 -0.57 3.14 -5.62
C GLU A 71 0.09 1.77 -5.83
N GLY A 72 -0.63 0.65 -5.73
CA GLY A 72 -0.06 -0.70 -5.63
C GLY A 72 1.01 -1.08 -6.69
N ASP A 73 0.98 -0.46 -7.86
CA ASP A 73 1.93 -0.64 -8.97
C ASP A 73 2.58 0.68 -9.44
N VAL A 74 2.59 1.72 -8.60
CA VAL A 74 3.10 3.06 -8.93
C VAL A 74 4.37 3.40 -8.15
N THR A 75 5.48 3.52 -8.87
CA THR A 75 6.80 3.85 -8.32
C THR A 75 7.19 5.33 -8.54
N PRO A 76 7.82 6.01 -7.56
CA PRO A 76 8.50 7.29 -7.77
C PRO A 76 9.89 7.13 -8.40
N ASN A 77 10.45 5.91 -8.40
CA ASN A 77 11.84 5.60 -8.74
C ASN A 77 12.07 5.31 -10.24
N PHE A 78 11.02 5.35 -11.06
CA PHE A 78 11.15 5.17 -12.51
C PHE A 78 12.15 6.16 -13.11
N ALA A 79 13.17 5.62 -13.80
CA ALA A 79 14.30 6.36 -14.39
C ALA A 79 15.28 7.02 -13.39
N PHE A 80 15.17 6.77 -12.09
CA PHE A 80 16.12 7.24 -11.07
C PHE A 80 17.00 6.12 -10.48
N GLY A 81 16.69 4.86 -10.80
CA GLY A 81 17.35 3.69 -10.22
C GLY A 81 16.84 3.39 -8.81
N ASN A 82 17.50 2.48 -8.11
CA ASN A 82 17.10 2.08 -6.76
C ASN A 82 17.19 3.27 -5.80
N ALA A 83 16.21 3.37 -4.90
CA ALA A 83 16.13 4.43 -3.92
C ALA A 83 17.39 4.47 -3.02
N PRO A 84 18.10 5.62 -2.93
CA PRO A 84 19.25 5.77 -2.03
C PRO A 84 18.79 6.01 -0.57
N ASN A 85 19.70 5.89 0.39
CA ASN A 85 19.43 6.25 1.79
C ASN A 85 19.65 7.74 2.11
N ASP A 86 19.55 8.61 1.10
CA ASP A 86 19.65 10.06 1.25
C ASP A 86 18.27 10.68 1.43
N LEU A 87 18.06 11.35 2.56
CA LEU A 87 16.79 11.96 2.96
C LEU A 87 16.63 13.39 2.43
N THR A 88 17.64 13.93 1.74
CA THR A 88 17.65 15.31 1.26
C THR A 88 17.16 15.39 -0.19
N LEU A 89 16.38 16.43 -0.49
CA LEU A 89 15.96 16.71 -1.88
C LEU A 89 17.16 16.96 -2.80
N LYS A 90 18.31 17.40 -2.26
CA LYS A 90 19.50 17.67 -3.08
C LYS A 90 20.19 16.37 -3.55
N GLY A 91 20.31 15.39 -2.66
CA GLY A 91 21.04 14.16 -2.92
C GLY A 91 20.18 13.01 -3.43
N ASN A 92 18.85 13.12 -3.32
CA ASN A 92 17.91 12.10 -3.80
C ASN A 92 16.95 12.67 -4.86
N LYS A 93 17.20 12.32 -6.12
CA LYS A 93 16.46 12.84 -7.28
C LYS A 93 15.05 12.28 -7.43
N SER A 94 14.84 11.01 -7.06
CA SER A 94 13.51 10.40 -7.00
C SER A 94 12.65 11.16 -5.98
N LEU A 95 13.19 11.37 -4.77
CA LEU A 95 12.55 12.13 -3.70
C LEU A 95 12.26 13.56 -4.13
N GLU A 96 13.25 14.30 -4.66
CA GLU A 96 13.08 15.67 -5.15
C GLU A 96 11.93 15.78 -6.16
N ASN A 97 11.95 14.91 -7.18
CA ASN A 97 10.95 14.90 -8.23
C ASN A 97 9.55 14.57 -7.68
N ALA A 98 9.42 13.52 -6.87
CA ALA A 98 8.15 13.11 -6.30
C ALA A 98 7.57 14.17 -5.34
N VAL A 99 8.42 14.79 -4.52
CA VAL A 99 8.03 15.85 -3.58
C VAL A 99 7.57 17.10 -4.31
N LEU A 100 8.40 17.64 -5.22
CA LEU A 100 8.11 18.92 -5.86
C LEU A 100 6.90 18.84 -6.80
N LYS A 101 6.68 17.70 -7.46
CA LYS A 101 5.48 17.49 -8.29
C LYS A 101 4.21 17.38 -7.46
N GLN A 102 4.24 16.61 -6.37
CA GLN A 102 3.09 16.49 -5.47
C GLN A 102 2.76 17.85 -4.82
N TYR A 103 3.76 18.51 -4.23
CA TYR A 103 3.61 19.85 -3.63
C TYR A 103 3.10 20.88 -4.64
N GLY A 104 3.74 20.96 -5.83
CA GLY A 104 3.39 21.93 -6.85
C GLY A 104 1.96 21.76 -7.35
N LYS A 105 1.55 20.51 -7.64
CA LYS A 105 0.18 20.24 -8.09
C LYS A 105 -0.84 20.48 -6.98
N ALA A 106 -0.54 20.10 -5.75
CA ALA A 106 -1.40 20.37 -4.61
C ALA A 106 -1.59 21.89 -4.40
N LYS A 107 -0.52 22.69 -4.51
CA LYS A 107 -0.61 24.15 -4.40
C LYS A 107 -1.47 24.75 -5.51
N GLU A 108 -1.25 24.31 -6.75
CA GLU A 108 -2.08 24.71 -7.90
C GLU A 108 -3.57 24.42 -7.67
N LEU A 109 -3.91 23.21 -7.21
CA LEU A 109 -5.30 22.83 -6.91
C LEU A 109 -5.88 23.62 -5.74
N TYR A 110 -5.08 23.84 -4.70
CA TYR A 110 -5.50 24.59 -3.51
C TYR A 110 -5.81 26.06 -3.82
N ASP A 111 -4.96 26.71 -4.62
CA ASP A 111 -5.09 28.12 -4.96
C ASP A 111 -6.25 28.36 -5.95
N ASN A 112 -6.64 27.34 -6.73
CA ASN A 112 -7.75 27.39 -7.69
C ASN A 112 -9.04 26.70 -7.21
N ALA A 113 -9.09 26.21 -5.96
CA ALA A 113 -10.26 25.53 -5.41
C ALA A 113 -11.44 26.50 -5.30
N THR A 114 -12.52 26.22 -6.04
CA THR A 114 -13.72 27.07 -6.10
C THR A 114 -15.03 26.31 -5.90
N GLU A 115 -15.02 24.98 -6.03
CA GLU A 115 -16.19 24.15 -5.78
C GLU A 115 -16.34 23.91 -4.28
N GLU A 116 -17.41 24.45 -3.70
CA GLU A 116 -17.77 24.19 -2.31
C GLU A 116 -18.47 22.82 -2.18
N LEU A 117 -17.97 21.98 -1.27
CA LEU A 117 -18.61 20.71 -0.96
C LEU A 117 -19.83 20.95 -0.06
N VAL A 118 -21.01 20.90 -0.66
CA VAL A 118 -22.29 21.06 0.03
C VAL A 118 -23.04 19.73 0.17
N GLY A 119 -23.78 19.57 1.27
CA GLY A 119 -24.67 18.44 1.49
C GLY A 119 -24.42 17.68 2.79
N SER A 120 -25.05 16.51 2.92
CA SER A 120 -24.97 15.67 4.12
C SER A 120 -23.61 14.99 4.27
N ILE A 121 -23.22 14.74 5.52
CA ILE A 121 -22.20 13.75 5.86
C ILE A 121 -22.90 12.42 6.15
N ASP A 122 -22.42 11.33 5.57
CA ASP A 122 -22.92 9.98 5.84
C ASP A 122 -21.75 8.98 5.83
N TYR A 123 -21.93 7.80 6.42
CA TYR A 123 -20.91 6.75 6.41
C TYR A 123 -21.51 5.35 6.44
N ARG A 124 -20.84 4.38 5.83
CA ARG A 124 -21.13 2.95 5.98
C ARG A 124 -19.84 2.23 6.34
N HIS A 125 -19.96 1.22 7.20
CA HIS A 125 -18.85 0.40 7.67
C HIS A 125 -19.33 -1.04 7.83
N GLU A 126 -18.52 -1.98 7.36
CA GLU A 126 -18.76 -3.40 7.56
C GLU A 126 -17.44 -4.14 7.82
N TRP A 127 -17.52 -5.20 8.63
CA TRP A 127 -16.45 -6.17 8.75
C TRP A 127 -16.79 -7.36 7.87
N VAL A 128 -16.01 -7.57 6.81
CA VAL A 128 -16.28 -8.57 5.77
C VAL A 128 -15.31 -9.73 5.91
N ASP A 129 -15.83 -10.95 5.94
CA ASP A 129 -15.01 -12.16 5.84
C ASP A 129 -14.57 -12.37 4.39
N MET A 130 -13.29 -12.16 4.11
CA MET A 130 -12.73 -12.21 2.77
C MET A 130 -12.32 -13.63 2.33
N ARG A 131 -12.56 -14.67 3.14
CA ARG A 131 -12.15 -16.05 2.81
C ARG A 131 -13.01 -16.74 1.79
N GLU A 132 -14.32 -16.44 1.77
CA GLU A 132 -15.31 -17.11 0.92
C GLU A 132 -16.37 -16.15 0.34
N LEU A 133 -16.06 -14.85 0.28
CA LEU A 133 -16.98 -13.84 -0.20
C LEU A 133 -17.35 -14.12 -1.67
N TYR A 134 -18.64 -14.28 -1.95
CA TYR A 134 -19.12 -14.48 -3.30
C TYR A 134 -19.13 -13.17 -4.09
N VAL A 135 -18.46 -13.16 -5.23
CA VAL A 135 -18.36 -12.04 -6.17
C VAL A 135 -19.24 -12.36 -7.37
N GLU A 136 -20.46 -11.81 -7.35
CA GLU A 136 -21.49 -12.08 -8.36
C GLU A 136 -21.01 -11.74 -9.78
N SER A 137 -20.35 -10.60 -9.96
CA SER A 137 -19.84 -10.14 -11.27
C SER A 137 -18.79 -11.08 -11.87
N ALA A 138 -18.10 -11.88 -11.04
CA ALA A 138 -17.14 -12.87 -11.47
C ALA A 138 -17.72 -14.31 -11.46
N GLY A 139 -18.88 -14.53 -10.83
CA GLY A 139 -19.44 -15.85 -10.60
C GLY A 139 -18.48 -16.76 -9.81
N ARG A 140 -17.74 -16.20 -8.85
CA ARG A 140 -16.68 -16.87 -8.08
C ARG A 140 -16.71 -16.47 -6.61
N LYS A 141 -16.03 -17.23 -5.76
CA LYS A 141 -15.74 -16.84 -4.37
C LYS A 141 -14.31 -16.34 -4.26
N THR A 142 -14.04 -15.46 -3.30
CA THR A 142 -12.67 -15.21 -2.83
C THR A 142 -12.11 -16.46 -2.14
N CYS A 143 -10.82 -16.42 -1.84
CA CYS A 143 -10.08 -17.52 -1.23
C CYS A 143 -9.45 -17.06 0.09
N ALA A 144 -9.23 -18.01 1.01
CA ALA A 144 -8.34 -17.76 2.14
C ALA A 144 -6.96 -17.26 1.64
N ALA A 145 -6.36 -16.35 2.40
CA ALA A 145 -5.18 -15.60 1.94
C ALA A 145 -3.96 -16.50 1.66
N GLY A 146 -3.26 -16.21 0.56
CA GLY A 146 -2.04 -16.89 0.15
C GLY A 146 -1.05 -15.95 -0.53
N MET A 147 0.19 -15.94 -0.04
CA MET A 147 1.30 -15.22 -0.67
C MET A 147 1.95 -16.11 -1.73
N GLY A 148 2.02 -15.61 -2.97
CA GLY A 148 2.60 -16.34 -4.10
C GLY A 148 4.13 -16.35 -4.11
N ALA A 149 4.72 -17.22 -4.92
CA ALA A 149 6.16 -17.36 -5.08
C ALA A 149 6.90 -16.03 -5.37
N SER A 150 6.34 -15.21 -6.26
CA SER A 150 6.91 -13.90 -6.64
C SER A 150 6.96 -12.89 -5.48
N PHE A 151 6.27 -13.11 -4.36
CA PHE A 151 6.44 -12.28 -3.16
C PHE A 151 7.90 -12.20 -2.72
N SER A 152 8.67 -13.29 -2.91
CA SER A 152 10.09 -13.34 -2.55
C SER A 152 11.00 -12.46 -3.42
N ALA A 153 10.50 -11.95 -4.55
CA ALA A 153 11.28 -11.15 -5.49
C ALA A 153 11.41 -9.68 -5.08
N GLY A 154 10.42 -9.15 -4.35
CA GLY A 154 10.30 -7.71 -4.12
C GLY A 154 9.94 -6.92 -5.38
N SER A 155 9.88 -5.59 -5.26
CA SER A 155 9.66 -4.69 -6.40
C SER A 155 10.98 -4.43 -7.11
N PRO A 156 11.09 -4.67 -8.44
CA PRO A 156 12.34 -4.53 -9.16
C PRO A 156 12.80 -3.07 -9.28
N LEU A 157 11.88 -2.10 -9.19
CA LEU A 157 12.18 -0.68 -9.34
C LEU A 157 12.35 0.06 -8.01
N ASP A 158 11.82 -0.50 -6.92
CA ASP A 158 11.80 0.17 -5.62
C ASP A 158 12.76 -0.49 -4.65
N ASN A 159 12.59 -1.79 -4.44
CA ASN A 159 13.38 -2.55 -3.47
C ASN A 159 13.43 -4.04 -3.88
N PRO A 160 14.33 -4.40 -4.83
CA PRO A 160 14.48 -5.78 -5.22
C PRO A 160 15.05 -6.60 -4.07
N SER A 161 14.55 -7.83 -3.90
CA SER A 161 15.11 -8.76 -2.93
C SER A 161 16.56 -9.10 -3.29
N PRO A 162 17.51 -9.07 -2.33
CA PRO A 162 18.91 -9.41 -2.61
C PRO A 162 19.12 -10.90 -2.90
N ALA A 163 18.17 -11.75 -2.51
CA ALA A 163 18.19 -13.20 -2.72
C ALA A 163 16.77 -13.72 -2.98
N PRO A 164 16.20 -13.45 -4.17
CA PRO A 164 14.86 -13.90 -4.49
C PRO A 164 14.82 -15.43 -4.61
N LEU A 165 13.79 -16.06 -4.03
CA LEU A 165 13.57 -17.51 -4.20
C LEU A 165 12.95 -17.82 -5.56
N PHE A 166 12.13 -16.89 -6.06
CA PHE A 166 11.43 -16.96 -7.33
C PHE A 166 11.37 -15.57 -7.96
N GLU A 167 11.29 -15.51 -9.29
CA GLU A 167 11.21 -14.26 -10.04
C GLU A 167 9.78 -13.69 -10.04
N ASN A 168 9.64 -12.41 -10.40
CA ASN A 168 8.34 -11.81 -10.67
C ASN A 168 7.68 -12.49 -11.89
N GLY A 169 6.37 -12.75 -11.79
CA GLY A 169 5.63 -13.45 -12.85
C GLY A 169 5.70 -14.98 -12.78
N THR A 170 6.20 -15.55 -11.68
CA THR A 170 6.20 -17.00 -11.46
C THR A 170 4.77 -17.52 -11.28
N THR A 171 4.34 -18.40 -12.19
CA THR A 171 3.06 -19.11 -12.16
C THR A 171 3.24 -20.60 -11.85
N VAL A 172 2.14 -21.30 -11.55
CA VAL A 172 2.15 -22.78 -11.41
C VAL A 172 2.73 -23.50 -12.63
N ASP A 173 2.51 -22.97 -13.85
CA ASP A 173 3.01 -23.53 -15.11
C ASP A 173 4.50 -23.27 -15.33
N SER A 174 5.00 -22.13 -14.85
CA SER A 174 6.42 -21.77 -14.96
C SER A 174 7.32 -22.57 -14.00
N LEU A 175 6.72 -23.21 -13.00
CA LEU A 175 7.43 -23.98 -12.00
C LEU A 175 7.55 -25.44 -12.46
N THR A 176 8.78 -25.88 -12.71
CA THR A 176 9.10 -27.31 -12.78
C THR A 176 9.15 -27.88 -11.35
N TRP A 177 7.98 -28.09 -10.74
CA TRP A 177 7.81 -28.72 -9.42
C TRP A 177 8.38 -30.16 -9.31
N GLN A 178 9.03 -30.67 -10.36
CA GLN A 178 9.54 -32.04 -10.48
C GLN A 178 10.98 -32.26 -10.05
N GLU A 179 11.77 -31.23 -9.73
CA GLU A 179 13.04 -31.48 -9.06
C GLU A 179 12.94 -31.18 -7.57
N ASN A 180 13.49 -32.08 -6.76
CA ASN A 180 13.53 -32.02 -5.30
C ASN A 180 14.07 -30.70 -4.72
N SER A 181 14.54 -29.76 -5.54
CA SER A 181 14.98 -28.40 -5.23
C SER A 181 13.86 -27.50 -4.71
N GLY A 182 12.66 -27.49 -5.31
CA GLY A 182 11.54 -26.63 -4.84
C GLY A 182 11.03 -27.03 -3.45
N LYS A 183 10.91 -28.35 -3.22
CA LYS A 183 10.57 -28.94 -1.92
C LYS A 183 11.70 -28.79 -0.90
N ASN A 184 12.98 -28.90 -1.29
CA ASN A 184 14.12 -28.61 -0.41
C ASN A 184 14.21 -27.12 -0.06
N LEU A 185 13.90 -26.22 -1.00
CA LEU A 185 13.98 -24.78 -0.81
C LEU A 185 12.88 -24.29 0.11
N LEU A 186 11.63 -24.71 -0.12
CA LEU A 186 10.53 -24.45 0.80
C LEU A 186 10.79 -25.11 2.16
N SER A 187 11.18 -26.38 2.23
CA SER A 187 11.44 -27.04 3.53
C SER A 187 12.62 -26.47 4.31
N LYS A 188 13.63 -25.87 3.63
CA LYS A 188 14.69 -25.08 4.27
C LYS A 188 14.19 -23.71 4.75
N PHE A 189 13.36 -23.02 3.96
CA PHE A 189 12.75 -21.74 4.32
C PHE A 189 11.74 -21.88 5.47
N LEU A 190 11.03 -23.00 5.52
CA LEU A 190 9.87 -23.28 6.38
C LEU A 190 10.18 -24.32 7.49
N GLY A 191 11.46 -24.63 7.72
CA GLY A 191 11.90 -25.70 8.61
C GLY A 191 11.32 -25.61 10.03
N GLY A 192 10.66 -26.69 10.46
CA GLY A 192 10.24 -26.92 11.86
C GLY A 192 8.79 -26.57 12.17
N ILE A 193 8.35 -25.33 11.90
CA ILE A 193 7.02 -24.81 12.31
C ILE A 193 5.97 -25.00 11.20
N PHE A 194 6.36 -24.92 9.94
CA PHE A 194 5.43 -24.89 8.80
C PHE A 194 5.23 -26.25 8.11
N SER A 195 5.78 -27.34 8.65
CA SER A 195 5.51 -28.69 8.13
C SER A 195 4.04 -29.10 8.26
N VAL A 196 3.33 -28.57 9.27
CA VAL A 196 1.88 -28.71 9.46
C VAL A 196 1.12 -27.84 8.45
N VAL A 197 1.63 -26.64 8.17
CA VAL A 197 1.06 -25.65 7.25
C VAL A 197 1.03 -26.16 5.80
N TRP A 198 1.99 -27.02 5.42
CA TRP A 198 2.02 -27.61 4.08
C TRP A 198 0.82 -28.51 3.75
N LYS A 199 0.17 -29.12 4.76
CA LYS A 199 -1.02 -29.96 4.54
C LYS A 199 -2.21 -29.14 4.05
N GLU A 200 -2.38 -27.91 4.54
CA GLU A 200 -3.46 -27.01 4.12
C GLU A 200 -3.26 -26.51 2.67
N THR A 201 -2.02 -26.16 2.29
CA THR A 201 -1.66 -25.84 0.89
C THR A 201 -1.82 -27.00 -0.07
N SER A 202 -1.86 -28.22 0.44
CA SER A 202 -2.01 -29.42 -0.39
C SER A 202 -3.46 -29.78 -0.70
N SER A 203 -4.44 -29.03 -0.17
CA SER A 203 -5.83 -29.21 -0.57
C SER A 203 -6.04 -28.72 -2.00
N GLU A 204 -6.60 -29.59 -2.84
CA GLU A 204 -6.88 -29.30 -4.26
C GLU A 204 -7.80 -28.08 -4.39
N GLU A 205 -8.81 -27.97 -3.52
CA GLU A 205 -9.73 -26.83 -3.47
C GLU A 205 -9.03 -25.48 -3.21
N TYR A 206 -8.07 -25.43 -2.27
CA TYR A 206 -7.33 -24.20 -1.99
C TYR A 206 -6.39 -23.82 -3.13
N ALA A 207 -5.70 -24.80 -3.71
CA ALA A 207 -4.83 -24.60 -4.86
C ALA A 207 -5.63 -24.09 -6.09
N ASP A 208 -6.76 -24.72 -6.38
CA ASP A 208 -7.66 -24.34 -7.47
C ASP A 208 -8.23 -22.93 -7.27
N CYS A 209 -8.57 -22.57 -6.03
CA CYS A 209 -9.06 -21.23 -5.72
C CYS A 209 -8.00 -20.15 -6.02
N GLN A 210 -6.72 -20.41 -5.72
CA GLN A 210 -5.61 -19.48 -5.97
C GLN A 210 -5.14 -19.46 -7.44
N ALA A 211 -5.70 -20.34 -8.28
CA ALA A 211 -5.50 -20.40 -9.72
C ALA A 211 -4.01 -20.41 -10.13
N GLU A 212 -3.57 -19.46 -10.96
CA GLU A 212 -2.21 -19.43 -11.51
C GLU A 212 -1.12 -19.13 -10.47
N LYS A 213 -1.50 -18.73 -9.25
CA LYS A 213 -0.58 -18.32 -8.19
C LYS A 213 0.01 -19.54 -7.47
N PRO A 214 1.31 -19.81 -7.61
CA PRO A 214 1.96 -20.82 -6.79
C PRO A 214 2.13 -20.29 -5.38
N VAL A 215 1.28 -20.74 -4.45
CA VAL A 215 1.31 -20.28 -3.06
C VAL A 215 2.59 -20.74 -2.37
N LEU A 216 3.40 -19.77 -1.93
CA LEU A 216 4.60 -19.96 -1.14
C LEU A 216 4.28 -20.03 0.36
N ILE A 217 3.40 -19.14 0.83
CA ILE A 217 3.00 -19.05 2.24
C ILE A 217 1.47 -18.91 2.32
N PRO A 218 0.75 -19.90 2.88
CA PRO A 218 -0.71 -19.88 2.93
C PRO A 218 -1.20 -19.14 4.17
N THR A 219 -1.04 -17.82 4.17
CA THR A 219 -1.17 -17.00 5.38
C THR A 219 -2.56 -16.96 6.02
N GLY A 220 -3.61 -17.29 5.27
CA GLY A 220 -4.98 -17.33 5.78
C GLY A 220 -5.40 -18.65 6.43
N VAL A 221 -4.54 -19.66 6.40
CA VAL A 221 -4.74 -20.98 7.05
C VAL A 221 -3.56 -21.35 7.95
N ALA A 222 -2.37 -20.80 7.69
CA ALA A 222 -1.21 -20.94 8.55
C ALA A 222 -1.37 -20.13 9.83
N HIS A 223 -1.10 -20.74 10.98
CA HIS A 223 -1.13 -20.09 12.29
C HIS A 223 0.28 -19.72 12.78
N LEU A 224 0.44 -18.53 13.36
CA LEU A 224 1.73 -18.06 13.90
C LEU A 224 2.11 -18.73 15.22
N ASN A 225 1.11 -19.11 16.02
CA ASN A 225 1.25 -19.75 17.34
C ASN A 225 0.15 -20.83 17.53
N PHE A 226 0.27 -21.64 18.59
CA PHE A 226 -0.74 -22.64 18.98
C PHE A 226 -2.10 -22.05 19.38
N ASP A 227 -2.21 -20.72 19.48
CA ASP A 227 -3.42 -19.97 19.86
C ASP A 227 -4.39 -19.68 18.69
N GLY A 228 -4.06 -20.15 17.47
CA GLY A 228 -5.01 -20.18 16.35
C GLY A 228 -5.15 -18.88 15.55
N THR A 229 -4.28 -17.88 15.77
CA THR A 229 -4.29 -16.67 14.92
C THR A 229 -3.57 -16.92 13.59
N THR A 230 -4.24 -16.63 12.47
CA THR A 230 -3.67 -16.75 11.12
C THR A 230 -2.61 -15.68 10.87
N MET A 231 -1.68 -15.93 9.94
CA MET A 231 -0.58 -14.98 9.64
C MET A 231 -1.07 -13.66 9.03
N THR A 232 -2.22 -13.66 8.37
CA THR A 232 -2.88 -12.46 7.82
C THR A 232 -4.31 -12.33 8.35
N PRO A 233 -4.84 -11.10 8.44
CA PRO A 233 -6.23 -10.87 8.82
C PRO A 233 -7.17 -11.43 7.74
N GLN A 234 -8.25 -12.07 8.18
CA GLN A 234 -9.27 -12.67 7.29
C GLN A 234 -10.55 -11.83 7.25
N ILE A 235 -10.83 -11.10 8.33
CA ILE A 235 -11.96 -10.19 8.46
C ILE A 235 -11.42 -8.79 8.25
N MET A 236 -11.82 -8.14 7.15
CA MET A 236 -11.32 -6.84 6.74
C MET A 236 -12.38 -5.75 6.96
N PRO A 237 -11.99 -4.55 7.39
CA PRO A 237 -12.90 -3.42 7.42
C PRO A 237 -13.11 -2.90 6.00
N VAL A 238 -14.35 -2.63 5.63
CA VAL A 238 -14.70 -1.88 4.40
C VAL A 238 -15.51 -0.67 4.82
N GLN A 239 -15.06 0.52 4.43
CA GLN A 239 -15.67 1.77 4.84
C GLN A 239 -15.85 2.75 3.68
N LEU A 240 -16.99 3.44 3.72
CA LEU A 240 -17.30 4.56 2.83
C LEU A 240 -17.71 5.75 3.68
N ILE A 241 -17.07 6.90 3.48
CA ILE A 241 -17.48 8.18 4.06
C ILE A 241 -17.91 9.11 2.93
N LYS A 242 -19.10 9.68 3.05
CA LYS A 242 -19.64 10.69 2.16
C LYS A 242 -19.55 12.06 2.82
N ILE A 243 -19.04 13.05 2.09
CA ILE A 243 -19.02 14.46 2.49
C ILE A 243 -19.58 15.27 1.32
N GLY A 244 -20.87 15.60 1.36
CA GLY A 244 -21.53 16.27 0.24
C GLY A 244 -21.51 15.40 -1.02
N SER A 245 -20.86 15.87 -2.08
CA SER A 245 -20.64 15.13 -3.33
C SER A 245 -19.39 14.23 -3.31
N LEU A 246 -18.52 14.35 -2.31
CA LEU A 246 -17.30 13.55 -2.18
C LEU A 246 -17.57 12.21 -1.50
N ALA A 247 -16.97 11.15 -2.04
CA ALA A 247 -16.92 9.83 -1.43
C ALA A 247 -15.47 9.42 -1.17
N LEU A 248 -15.16 9.07 0.07
CA LEU A 248 -13.87 8.52 0.50
C LEU A 248 -14.05 7.04 0.80
N VAL A 249 -13.28 6.19 0.13
CA VAL A 249 -13.31 4.72 0.27
C VAL A 249 -12.07 4.28 1.02
N ALA A 250 -12.25 3.50 2.08
CA ALA A 250 -11.19 2.96 2.93
C ALA A 250 -11.34 1.46 3.13
#